data_AF-A0A667XWP4-F1
#
_entry.id   AF-A0A667XWP4-F1
#
_cell.length_a   1.000
_cell.length_b   1.000
_cell.length_c   1.000
_cell.angle_alpha   90.00
_cell.angle_beta   90.00
_cell.angle_gamma   90.00
#
_symmetry.space_group_name_H-M   'P 1'
#
loop_
_entity.id
_entity.type
_entity.pdbx_description
1 polymer ?
#
loop_
_entity_poly.entity_id
_entity_poly.type
_entity_poly.pdbx_seq_one_letter_code
_entity_poly.pdbx_strand_id
1 'polypeptide(L)'
;FVIIKKVDLHCQANNSAHHTSDITTDQLIVRRGQSFLLTLEMSRPFTEGEELHLTAETGKPPSHLDMPSLCSDCGRGQRPDLYDGLQWQISEQANNAFFYALKTSLGSLVVLYNPWCSADWVYLPNGNEREEYVMNEQGVIFRGAGHFITPMQWDYGQFEDDMVDICLKMLDINPKHLKDPADDVSARCNPIYVSRVVSAMINSNDDRGVLQGCWDGNYVGGLNPTHWSSSTNILQRWYLNNCHPVKYGQCWVFAAVMCTVMRFLGIPCRVVTNFESAHDTDKSLTIDNFFGHSGVVAKKSRDSVWNFHVWVEAWMKRPDLLKYGNYDGWQVLDPTPQERSQGAFCCGPAPVSAILKGHVDLKYDIPFVFAEVNADIVNWMVSTKASYLGKKEDIKISGTASAFTQFSFPFINFIIFKCSYAKNWMAWNLIVFPGNRSRSSLVIIILYRTPSKLLNWEHHVLKILNSDITLHWWV
;
A
#
# COMPACT_ATOMS: atom_id res chain seq x y z
N PHE A 1 34.84 32.38 16.25
CA PHE A 1 33.78 31.51 15.73
C PHE A 1 34.06 30.09 16.16
N VAL A 2 33.07 29.40 16.73
CA VAL A 2 33.12 27.94 16.88
C VAL A 2 33.08 27.34 15.48
N ILE A 3 33.99 26.41 15.18
CA ILE A 3 34.08 25.76 13.87
C ILE A 3 33.75 24.28 14.07
N ILE A 4 32.88 23.74 13.22
CA ILE A 4 32.62 22.30 13.16
C ILE A 4 33.84 21.64 12.48
N LYS A 5 34.59 20.83 13.23
CA LYS A 5 35.74 20.08 12.74
C LYS A 5 35.34 18.78 12.06
N LYS A 6 34.35 18.09 12.64
CA LYS A 6 33.89 16.78 12.16
C LYS A 6 32.40 16.64 12.43
N VAL A 7 31.70 15.98 11.51
CA VAL A 7 30.32 15.55 11.66
C VAL A 7 30.30 14.02 11.63
N ASP A 8 29.61 13.42 12.58
CA ASP A 8 29.31 11.99 12.58
C ASP A 8 27.79 11.81 12.65
N LEU A 9 27.24 11.26 11.56
CA LEU A 9 25.81 10.99 11.39
C LEU A 9 25.39 9.63 11.98
N HIS A 10 26.33 8.85 12.53
CA HIS A 10 26.06 7.55 13.14
C HIS A 10 25.21 6.63 12.25
N CYS A 11 25.47 6.61 10.93
CA CYS A 11 24.59 5.97 9.92
C CYS A 11 24.21 4.53 10.30
N GLN A 12 25.18 3.70 10.70
CA GLN A 12 24.90 2.31 11.08
C GLN A 12 23.96 2.18 12.30
N ALA A 13 24.24 2.93 13.37
CA ALA A 13 23.45 2.88 14.60
C ALA A 13 22.04 3.45 14.38
N ASN A 14 21.94 4.56 13.64
CA ASN A 14 20.67 5.17 13.30
C ASN A 14 19.86 4.28 12.36
N ASN A 15 20.43 3.79 11.27
CA ASN A 15 19.70 2.95 10.32
C ASN A 15 19.21 1.65 10.98
N SER A 16 20.01 1.07 11.89
CA SER A 16 19.57 -0.07 12.70
C SER A 16 18.37 0.29 13.59
N ALA A 17 18.43 1.42 14.30
CA ALA A 17 17.33 1.88 15.15
C ALA A 17 16.06 2.27 14.37
N HIS A 18 16.22 2.70 13.11
CA HIS A 18 15.14 3.12 12.22
C HIS A 18 14.64 2.00 11.29
N HIS A 19 15.14 0.77 11.41
CA HIS A 19 14.75 -0.35 10.54
C HIS A 19 15.00 -0.04 9.04
N THR A 20 16.18 0.48 8.73
CA THR A 20 16.63 0.89 7.39
C THR A 20 18.04 0.40 7.06
N SER A 21 18.61 -0.47 7.90
CA SER A 21 19.96 -1.06 7.70
C SER A 21 20.07 -1.88 6.43
N ASP A 22 18.98 -2.51 6.00
CA ASP A 22 18.95 -3.37 4.82
C ASP A 22 19.01 -2.56 3.52
N ILE A 23 18.64 -1.27 3.56
CA ILE A 23 18.73 -0.36 2.41
C ILE A 23 20.18 0.07 2.18
N THR A 24 20.86 0.47 3.26
CA THR A 24 22.25 0.93 3.21
C THR A 24 22.80 1.09 4.62
N THR A 25 24.12 1.01 4.75
CA THR A 25 24.85 1.32 5.99
C THR A 25 25.69 2.60 5.90
N ASP A 26 25.81 3.18 4.71
CA ASP A 26 26.68 4.32 4.43
C ASP A 26 25.94 5.66 4.39
N GLN A 27 24.70 5.68 3.90
CA GLN A 27 23.85 6.86 3.88
C GLN A 27 22.89 6.86 5.09
N LEU A 28 22.67 8.04 5.69
CA LEU A 28 21.69 8.17 6.78
C LEU A 28 20.26 8.10 6.20
N ILE A 29 19.53 7.05 6.56
CA ILE A 29 18.12 6.88 6.20
C ILE A 29 17.32 6.69 7.47
N VAL A 30 16.42 7.63 7.75
CA VAL A 30 15.62 7.66 8.98
C VAL A 30 14.13 7.60 8.66
N ARG A 31 13.34 7.20 9.66
CA ARG A 31 11.88 7.24 9.60
C ARG A 31 11.38 8.41 10.45
N ARG A 32 10.42 9.18 9.91
CA ARG A 32 9.90 10.39 10.58
C ARG A 32 9.32 10.11 11.97
N GLY A 33 9.27 11.12 12.83
CA GLY A 33 8.71 11.00 14.18
C GLY A 33 9.52 10.09 15.12
N GLN A 34 10.77 9.79 14.78
CA GLN A 34 11.73 9.08 15.62
C GLN A 34 13.06 9.82 15.62
N SER A 35 13.69 9.91 16.78
CA SER A 35 14.96 10.62 16.99
C SER A 35 16.15 9.82 16.47
N PHE A 36 17.19 10.51 15.99
CA PHE A 36 18.45 9.92 15.55
C PHE A 36 19.65 10.63 16.20
N LEU A 37 20.80 9.95 16.23
CA LEU A 37 22.04 10.45 16.83
C LEU A 37 22.85 11.28 15.83
N LEU A 38 23.34 12.44 16.28
CA LEU A 38 24.25 13.32 15.56
C LEU A 38 25.37 13.73 16.52
N THR A 39 26.62 13.63 16.10
CA THR A 39 27.77 14.14 16.87
C THR A 39 28.53 15.17 16.06
N LEU A 40 28.72 16.34 16.67
CA LEU A 40 29.49 17.45 16.10
C LEU A 40 30.76 17.64 16.92
N GLU A 41 31.91 17.43 16.30
CA GLU A 41 33.19 17.78 16.91
C GLU A 41 33.47 19.25 16.66
N MET A 42 33.54 20.05 17.73
CA MET A 42 33.74 21.49 17.64
C MET A 42 35.20 21.89 17.88
N SER A 43 35.60 23.05 17.35
CA SER A 43 36.95 23.59 17.58
C SER A 43 37.22 23.91 19.05
N ARG A 44 36.17 24.26 19.79
CA ARG A 44 36.13 24.45 21.24
C ARG A 44 34.69 24.24 21.75
N PRO A 45 34.49 24.07 23.08
CA PRO A 45 33.14 24.07 23.67
C PRO A 45 32.39 25.39 23.40
N PHE A 46 31.05 25.31 23.41
CA PHE A 46 30.18 26.48 23.42
C PHE A 46 30.40 27.28 24.72
N THR A 47 30.45 28.60 24.59
CA THR A 47 30.41 29.52 25.73
C THR A 47 28.99 30.04 25.93
N GLU A 48 28.68 30.52 27.14
CA GLU A 48 27.38 31.08 27.48
C GLU A 48 26.99 32.21 26.50
N GLY A 49 25.78 32.14 25.94
CA GLY A 49 25.27 33.07 24.92
C GLY A 49 25.58 32.70 23.47
N GLU A 50 26.30 31.61 23.19
CA GLU A 50 26.44 31.07 21.82
C GLU A 50 25.28 30.12 21.48
N GLU A 51 24.74 30.25 20.27
CA GLU A 51 23.63 29.42 19.79
C GLU A 51 24.05 28.56 18.59
N LEU A 52 23.48 27.37 18.51
CA LEU A 52 23.57 26.48 17.35
C LEU A 52 22.19 26.30 16.76
N HIS A 53 22.03 26.73 15.51
CA HIS A 53 20.82 26.53 14.72
C HIS A 53 21.09 25.44 13.69
N LEU A 54 20.31 24.36 13.73
CA LEU A 54 20.30 23.34 12.69
C LEU A 54 19.20 23.69 11.69
N THR A 55 19.38 23.46 10.40
CA THR A 55 18.33 23.68 9.40
C THR A 55 18.28 22.48 8.48
N ALA A 56 17.08 21.96 8.24
CA ALA A 56 16.84 20.90 7.26
C ALA A 56 16.00 21.48 6.12
N GLU A 57 16.37 21.16 4.88
CA GLU A 57 15.68 21.67 3.69
C GLU A 57 15.41 20.49 2.75
N THR A 58 14.27 20.52 2.07
CA THR A 58 13.87 19.55 1.04
C THR A 58 13.15 20.25 -0.10
N GLY A 59 13.23 19.70 -1.32
CA GLY A 59 12.61 20.26 -2.52
C GLY A 59 13.38 21.39 -3.20
N LYS A 60 12.86 21.87 -4.34
CA LYS A 60 13.40 22.98 -5.13
C LYS A 60 12.26 23.85 -5.71
N PRO A 61 12.09 25.14 -5.34
CA PRO A 61 12.83 25.83 -4.28
C PRO A 61 12.62 25.13 -2.93
N PRO A 62 13.59 25.19 -2.01
CA PRO A 62 13.47 24.52 -0.72
C PRO A 62 12.27 25.07 0.05
N SER A 63 11.40 24.18 0.53
CA SER A 63 10.48 24.54 1.60
C SER A 63 11.28 24.55 2.90
N HIS A 64 11.45 25.73 3.51
CA HIS A 64 12.16 25.84 4.79
C HIS A 64 11.39 25.10 5.88
N LEU A 65 12.02 24.08 6.47
CA LEU A 65 11.64 23.59 7.79
C LEU A 65 12.50 24.38 8.79
N ASP A 66 11.98 25.50 9.28
CA ASP A 66 12.62 26.25 10.35
C ASP A 66 12.66 25.39 11.61
N MET A 67 13.85 25.01 12.06
CA MET A 67 14.05 24.23 13.28
C MET A 67 14.33 25.21 14.45
N PRO A 68 13.52 25.25 15.51
CA PRO A 68 13.78 26.13 16.65
C PRO A 68 14.88 25.58 17.58
N SER A 69 15.65 26.47 18.19
CA SER A 69 16.75 26.21 19.13
C SER A 69 16.28 25.78 20.54
N LEU A 70 17.18 25.20 21.33
CA LEU A 70 16.98 24.67 22.69
C LEU A 70 17.54 25.66 23.76
N CYS A 71 16.71 26.20 24.66
CA CYS A 71 17.01 27.09 25.79
C CYS A 71 16.08 26.77 26.98
N SER A 72 16.65 26.15 28.00
CA SER A 72 15.99 25.76 29.26
C SER A 72 15.45 26.95 30.07
N ASP A 73 14.13 27.21 30.05
CA ASP A 73 13.27 27.34 31.26
C ASP A 73 11.78 27.67 30.95
N CYS A 74 10.90 27.36 31.93
CA CYS A 74 9.54 27.85 32.25
C CYS A 74 8.26 27.62 31.37
N GLY A 75 7.30 26.83 31.92
CA GLY A 75 5.99 27.35 32.40
C GLY A 75 4.70 27.33 31.54
N ARG A 76 3.85 26.29 31.74
CA ARG A 76 2.36 26.20 31.64
C ARG A 76 1.56 27.17 30.73
N GLY A 77 0.87 26.61 29.72
CA GLY A 77 -0.35 27.19 29.11
C GLY A 77 -0.92 26.36 27.95
N GLN A 78 -2.21 25.97 28.03
CA GLN A 78 -2.94 25.12 27.06
C GLN A 78 -3.24 25.80 25.71
N ARG A 79 -3.11 25.07 24.58
CA ARG A 79 -3.89 25.23 23.31
C ARG A 79 -3.61 24.07 22.30
N PRO A 80 -4.49 23.82 21.29
CA PRO A 80 -4.99 22.49 20.90
C PRO A 80 -4.15 21.67 19.91
N ASP A 81 -4.31 20.35 20.04
CA ASP A 81 -3.53 19.24 19.49
C ASP A 81 -3.79 18.95 17.99
N LEU A 82 -2.96 19.46 17.06
CA LEU A 82 -3.01 19.00 15.66
C LEU A 82 -1.68 19.01 14.87
N TYR A 83 -0.53 19.13 15.54
CA TYR A 83 0.80 19.08 14.89
C TYR A 83 1.80 18.33 15.78
N ASP A 84 1.56 17.04 16.04
CA ASP A 84 2.47 16.21 16.82
C ASP A 84 3.13 15.16 15.91
N GLY A 85 4.25 15.55 15.32
CA GLY A 85 5.12 14.67 14.52
C GLY A 85 6.60 14.74 14.90
N LEU A 86 6.99 15.64 15.81
CA LEU A 86 8.32 15.80 16.41
C LEU A 86 8.10 16.58 17.73
N GLN A 87 8.03 15.90 18.88
CA GLN A 87 7.93 16.59 20.18
C GLN A 87 9.30 17.13 20.59
N TRP A 88 9.48 18.45 20.59
CA TRP A 88 10.63 19.15 21.17
C TRP A 88 10.18 20.49 21.76
N GLN A 89 10.75 20.93 22.88
CA GLN A 89 10.39 22.16 23.61
C GLN A 89 11.47 23.23 23.37
N ILE A 90 11.12 24.54 23.18
CA ILE A 90 11.78 25.76 23.75
C ILE A 90 11.30 27.15 23.22
N SER A 91 11.57 28.20 24.03
CA SER A 91 11.15 29.62 24.07
C SER A 91 11.72 30.62 23.05
N GLU A 92 10.89 31.58 22.63
CA GLU A 92 11.23 32.80 21.87
C GLU A 92 11.87 33.91 22.73
N GLN A 93 12.97 34.49 22.26
CA GLN A 93 13.20 35.94 22.37
C GLN A 93 13.79 36.49 21.08
N ALA A 94 12.96 37.19 20.32
CA ALA A 94 13.38 37.98 19.16
C ALA A 94 14.18 39.20 19.62
N ASN A 95 15.38 39.39 19.06
CA ASN A 95 15.97 40.71 18.94
C ASN A 95 16.78 40.81 17.64
N ASN A 96 16.43 41.84 16.86
CA ASN A 96 17.05 42.25 15.61
C ASN A 96 18.56 42.44 15.76
N ALA A 97 19.35 41.49 15.28
CA ALA A 97 20.75 41.71 14.94
C ALA A 97 21.08 40.90 13.69
N PHE A 98 21.67 41.56 12.69
CA PHE A 98 22.23 40.93 11.50
C PHE A 98 23.37 40.00 11.92
N PHE A 99 23.05 38.74 12.21
CA PHE A 99 24.04 37.69 12.37
C PHE A 99 24.42 37.17 10.98
N TYR A 100 25.67 37.40 10.57
CA TYR A 100 26.27 36.64 9.48
C TYR A 100 26.40 35.18 9.94
N ALA A 101 25.36 34.37 9.71
CA ALA A 101 25.39 32.95 10.01
C ALA A 101 26.26 32.24 8.96
N LEU A 102 27.36 31.62 9.41
CA LEU A 102 28.13 30.72 8.57
C LEU A 102 27.32 29.43 8.39
N LYS A 103 26.69 29.24 7.23
CA LYS A 103 26.00 27.99 6.91
C LYS A 103 27.04 26.92 6.52
N THR A 104 27.12 25.85 7.29
CA THR A 104 27.94 24.66 6.97
C THR A 104 27.00 23.48 6.73
N SER A 105 27.11 22.83 5.56
CA SER A 105 26.37 21.60 5.29
C SER A 105 26.91 20.47 6.15
N LEU A 106 26.03 19.81 6.90
CA LEU A 106 26.39 18.69 7.79
C LEU A 106 26.29 17.33 7.08
N GLY A 107 25.54 17.26 5.98
CA GLY A 107 25.28 16.03 5.25
C GLY A 107 23.88 16.02 4.63
N SER A 108 23.53 14.91 3.98
CA SER A 108 22.20 14.62 3.47
C SER A 108 21.61 13.43 4.22
N LEU A 109 20.28 13.38 4.29
CA LEU A 109 19.55 12.25 4.85
C LEU A 109 18.27 12.01 4.05
N VAL A 110 17.79 10.77 4.07
CA VAL A 110 16.48 10.40 3.50
C VAL A 110 15.50 10.16 4.64
N VAL A 111 14.30 10.74 4.53
CA VAL A 111 13.23 10.57 5.52
C VAL A 111 12.11 9.74 4.90
N LEU A 112 11.81 8.60 5.53
CA LEU A 112 10.73 7.70 5.14
C LEU A 112 9.55 7.79 6.11
N TYR A 113 8.41 7.19 5.73
CA TYR A 113 7.28 6.97 6.63
C TYR A 113 7.64 5.99 7.76
N ASN A 114 6.97 6.14 8.91
CA ASN A 114 7.29 5.38 10.11
C ASN A 114 6.13 4.51 10.61
N PRO A 115 6.04 3.24 10.18
CA PRO A 115 5.01 2.34 10.69
C PRO A 115 5.28 1.86 12.12
N TRP A 116 6.42 2.20 12.74
CA TRP A 116 6.72 1.96 14.16
C TRP A 116 6.30 3.12 15.09
N CYS A 117 6.07 4.32 14.56
CA CYS A 117 5.68 5.49 15.35
C CYS A 117 4.16 5.60 15.46
N SER A 118 3.60 5.55 16.68
CA SER A 118 2.16 5.59 16.92
C SER A 118 1.47 6.90 16.49
N ALA A 119 2.22 8.00 16.44
CA ALA A 119 1.74 9.28 15.93
C ALA A 119 1.61 9.30 14.40
N ASP A 120 2.39 8.47 13.68
CA ASP A 120 2.37 8.41 12.24
C ASP A 120 1.00 7.90 11.71
N TRP A 121 0.61 8.40 10.55
CA TRP A 121 -0.59 7.95 9.85
C TRP A 121 -0.45 6.55 9.25
N VAL A 122 0.77 6.03 9.11
CA VAL A 122 1.01 4.66 8.63
C VAL A 122 1.34 3.67 9.76
N TYR A 123 1.13 4.07 11.02
CA TYR A 123 1.41 3.21 12.17
C TYR A 123 0.67 1.87 12.08
N LEU A 124 1.43 0.77 12.12
CA LEU A 124 0.89 -0.58 12.11
C LEU A 124 1.25 -1.28 13.42
N PRO A 125 0.29 -1.47 14.35
CA PRO A 125 0.60 -1.87 15.73
C PRO A 125 1.18 -3.28 15.84
N ASN A 126 0.83 -4.19 14.92
CA ASN A 126 1.28 -5.56 14.95
C ASN A 126 2.72 -5.66 14.40
N GLY A 127 3.67 -6.11 15.23
CA GLY A 127 5.06 -6.34 14.85
C GLY A 127 5.22 -7.27 13.65
N ASN A 128 4.55 -8.42 13.65
CA ASN A 128 4.67 -9.40 12.58
C ASN A 128 4.09 -8.88 11.25
N GLU A 129 3.07 -8.01 11.31
CA GLU A 129 2.51 -7.39 10.11
C GLU A 129 3.45 -6.30 9.56
N ARG A 130 4.22 -5.61 10.40
CA ARG A 130 5.28 -4.70 9.93
C ARG A 130 6.38 -5.47 9.22
N GLU A 131 6.79 -6.61 9.76
CA GLU A 131 7.75 -7.48 9.07
C GLU A 131 7.21 -7.93 7.70
N GLU A 132 5.98 -8.42 7.62
CA GLU A 132 5.40 -8.90 6.36
C GLU A 132 5.12 -7.79 5.33
N TYR A 133 4.62 -6.63 5.78
CA TYR A 133 4.08 -5.59 4.90
C TYR A 133 5.03 -4.41 4.68
N VAL A 134 6.21 -4.41 5.31
CA VAL A 134 7.25 -3.39 5.13
C VAL A 134 8.61 -4.04 4.84
N MET A 135 9.03 -5.00 5.67
CA MET A 135 10.39 -5.53 5.62
C MET A 135 10.55 -6.72 4.65
N ASN A 136 9.53 -7.56 4.49
CA ASN A 136 9.63 -8.75 3.65
C ASN A 136 9.77 -8.37 2.17
N GLU A 137 10.84 -8.81 1.53
CA GLU A 137 11.16 -8.51 0.13
C GLU A 137 10.65 -9.59 -0.85
N GLN A 138 10.07 -10.68 -0.35
CA GLN A 138 9.50 -11.72 -1.18
C GLN A 138 8.02 -11.92 -0.88
N GLY A 139 7.24 -12.23 -1.90
CA GLY A 139 5.80 -12.44 -1.76
C GLY A 139 5.24 -13.42 -2.76
N VAL A 140 3.95 -13.73 -2.58
CA VAL A 140 3.18 -14.56 -3.51
C VAL A 140 2.06 -13.72 -4.09
N ILE A 141 1.92 -13.78 -5.41
CA ILE A 141 0.80 -13.21 -6.15
C ILE A 141 -0.07 -14.37 -6.63
N PHE A 142 -1.37 -14.30 -6.37
CA PHE A 142 -2.30 -15.33 -6.83
C PHE A 142 -2.82 -14.99 -8.23
N ARG A 143 -2.89 -16.00 -9.10
CA ARG A 143 -3.38 -15.89 -10.49
C ARG A 143 -4.20 -17.12 -10.87
N GLY A 144 -4.70 -17.15 -12.10
CA GLY A 144 -5.44 -18.29 -12.65
C GLY A 144 -6.94 -17.99 -12.73
N ALA A 145 -7.77 -18.90 -12.25
CA ALA A 145 -9.22 -18.73 -12.20
C ALA A 145 -9.74 -19.00 -10.79
N GLY A 146 -10.94 -18.49 -10.45
CA GLY A 146 -11.50 -18.66 -9.11
C GLY A 146 -11.65 -20.12 -8.64
N HIS A 147 -11.76 -21.07 -9.58
CA HIS A 147 -11.82 -22.52 -9.29
C HIS A 147 -10.45 -23.23 -9.41
N PHE A 148 -9.41 -22.53 -9.87
CA PHE A 148 -8.06 -23.05 -10.03
C PHE A 148 -7.02 -21.94 -9.79
N ILE A 149 -6.76 -21.67 -8.52
CA ILE A 149 -5.85 -20.62 -8.06
C ILE A 149 -4.42 -21.15 -8.08
N THR A 150 -3.54 -20.39 -8.72
CA THR A 150 -2.12 -20.72 -8.85
C THR A 150 -1.28 -19.63 -8.18
N PRO A 151 -0.34 -19.99 -7.28
CA PRO A 151 0.60 -19.03 -6.72
C PRO A 151 1.70 -18.69 -7.75
N MET A 152 2.16 -17.44 -7.73
CA MET A 152 3.32 -16.96 -8.44
C MET A 152 4.24 -16.26 -7.44
N GLN A 153 5.45 -16.78 -7.27
CA GLN A 153 6.44 -16.11 -6.44
C GLN A 153 6.86 -14.79 -7.09
N TRP A 154 7.07 -13.77 -6.26
CA TRP A 154 7.52 -12.47 -6.69
C TRP A 154 8.57 -11.93 -5.73
N ASP A 155 9.63 -11.39 -6.30
CA ASP A 155 10.68 -10.69 -5.59
C ASP A 155 10.44 -9.18 -5.67
N TYR A 156 10.06 -8.57 -4.54
CA TYR A 156 9.85 -7.14 -4.45
C TYR A 156 11.18 -6.37 -4.41
N GLY A 157 12.17 -6.88 -3.67
CA GLY A 157 13.54 -6.34 -3.55
C GLY A 157 13.59 -4.84 -3.23
N GLN A 158 12.72 -4.35 -2.34
CA GLN A 158 12.63 -2.92 -2.04
C GLN A 158 13.91 -2.33 -1.42
N PHE A 159 14.87 -3.13 -0.97
CA PHE A 159 16.10 -2.69 -0.32
C PHE A 159 17.37 -2.83 -1.18
N GLU A 160 17.24 -3.17 -2.46
CA GLU A 160 18.37 -3.15 -3.40
C GLU A 160 19.00 -1.74 -3.52
N ASP A 161 20.32 -1.69 -3.80
CA ASP A 161 21.15 -0.47 -3.70
C ASP A 161 20.58 0.78 -4.39
N ASP A 162 19.99 0.63 -5.60
CA ASP A 162 19.50 1.75 -6.40
C ASP A 162 18.10 2.25 -5.98
N MET A 163 17.42 1.55 -5.06
CA MET A 163 16.00 1.78 -4.77
C MET A 163 15.71 3.16 -4.17
N VAL A 164 16.66 3.74 -3.43
CA VAL A 164 16.57 5.10 -2.93
C VAL A 164 16.44 6.10 -4.07
N ASP A 165 17.37 6.05 -5.02
CA ASP A 165 17.39 6.97 -6.14
C ASP A 165 16.18 6.75 -7.06
N ILE A 166 15.81 5.49 -7.32
CA ILE A 166 14.69 5.16 -8.19
C ILE A 166 13.37 5.69 -7.62
N CYS A 167 13.09 5.42 -6.34
CA CYS A 167 11.82 5.82 -5.72
C CYS A 167 11.71 7.34 -5.56
N LEU A 168 12.80 8.02 -5.17
CA LEU A 168 12.80 9.48 -5.09
C LEU A 168 12.69 10.12 -6.48
N LYS A 169 13.36 9.55 -7.49
CA LYS A 169 13.23 10.00 -8.89
C LYS A 169 11.80 9.89 -9.40
N MET A 170 11.09 8.80 -9.07
CA MET A 170 9.68 8.62 -9.42
C MET A 170 8.80 9.76 -8.88
N LEU A 171 9.01 10.15 -7.62
CA LEU A 171 8.30 11.28 -7.03
C LEU A 171 8.68 12.60 -7.72
N ASP A 172 9.95 12.81 -8.09
CA ASP A 172 10.41 14.07 -8.68
C ASP A 172 10.04 14.26 -10.16
N ILE A 173 9.68 13.20 -10.88
CA ILE A 173 9.26 13.33 -12.29
C ILE A 173 7.75 13.23 -12.49
N ASN A 174 6.99 13.14 -11.40
CA ASN A 174 5.55 13.05 -11.48
C ASN A 174 4.93 14.36 -12.02
N PRO A 175 3.80 14.32 -12.76
CA PRO A 175 3.22 15.51 -13.38
C PRO A 175 2.92 16.66 -12.41
N LYS A 176 2.57 16.37 -11.14
CA LYS A 176 2.32 17.41 -10.13
C LYS A 176 3.61 18.09 -9.71
N HIS A 177 4.69 17.32 -9.51
CA HIS A 177 6.01 17.90 -9.24
C HIS A 177 6.51 18.75 -10.41
N LEU A 178 6.37 18.29 -11.65
CA LEU A 178 6.80 19.06 -12.82
C LEU A 178 6.01 20.37 -12.98
N LYS A 179 4.77 20.42 -12.47
CA LYS A 179 3.91 21.60 -12.50
C LYS A 179 4.22 22.57 -11.36
N ASP A 180 4.29 22.06 -10.14
CA ASP A 180 4.59 22.83 -8.92
C ASP A 180 5.42 21.97 -7.95
N PRO A 181 6.76 22.05 -8.03
CA PRO A 181 7.65 21.26 -7.18
C PRO A 181 7.47 21.53 -5.68
N ALA A 182 7.19 22.77 -5.30
CA ALA A 182 7.12 23.17 -3.90
C ALA A 182 5.84 22.63 -3.24
N ASP A 183 4.69 22.75 -3.93
CA ASP A 183 3.42 22.17 -3.48
C ASP A 183 3.51 20.64 -3.41
N ASP A 184 4.07 20.00 -4.44
CA ASP A 184 4.24 18.54 -4.46
C ASP A 184 5.11 18.06 -3.29
N VAL A 185 6.29 18.67 -3.08
CA VAL A 185 7.19 18.28 -1.98
C VAL A 185 6.56 18.51 -0.61
N SER A 186 5.83 19.62 -0.42
CA SER A 186 5.08 19.86 0.82
C SER A 186 4.01 18.78 1.06
N ALA A 187 3.29 18.39 0.00
CA ALA A 187 2.23 17.39 0.07
C ALA A 187 2.76 15.96 0.31
N ARG A 188 4.05 15.68 0.08
CA ARG A 188 4.68 14.36 0.33
C ARG A 188 4.68 13.94 1.80
N CYS A 189 4.33 14.82 2.75
CA CYS A 189 4.10 14.45 4.14
C CYS A 189 2.82 13.61 4.33
N ASN A 190 1.94 13.56 3.33
CA ASN A 190 0.65 12.89 3.40
C ASN A 190 0.66 11.54 2.64
N PRO A 191 0.48 10.38 3.32
CA PRO A 191 0.52 9.08 2.67
C PRO A 191 -0.62 8.90 1.66
N ILE A 192 -1.76 9.58 1.84
CA ILE A 192 -2.87 9.58 0.87
C ILE A 192 -2.43 10.21 -0.46
N TYR A 193 -1.71 11.34 -0.38
CA TYR A 193 -1.19 12.04 -1.55
C TYR A 193 -0.14 11.20 -2.27
N VAL A 194 0.86 10.71 -1.53
CA VAL A 194 1.95 9.89 -2.08
C VAL A 194 1.40 8.63 -2.74
N SER A 195 0.44 7.96 -2.10
CA SER A 195 -0.22 6.77 -2.66
C SER A 195 -0.87 7.02 -4.02
N ARG A 196 -1.53 8.17 -4.20
CA ARG A 196 -2.13 8.57 -5.48
C ARG A 196 -1.09 8.91 -6.54
N VAL A 197 -0.01 9.58 -6.15
CA VAL A 197 1.10 9.88 -7.06
C VAL A 197 1.75 8.58 -7.54
N VAL A 198 2.03 7.64 -6.63
CA VAL A 198 2.61 6.34 -6.98
C VAL A 198 1.66 5.53 -7.85
N SER A 199 0.37 5.42 -7.51
CA SER A 199 -0.63 4.72 -8.36
C SER A 199 -0.63 5.23 -9.80
N ALA A 200 -0.53 6.55 -10.00
CA ALA A 200 -0.41 7.15 -11.34
C ALA A 200 0.93 6.79 -12.01
N MET A 201 2.04 7.02 -11.31
CA MET A 201 3.40 6.87 -11.85
C MET A 201 3.81 5.43 -12.17
N ILE A 202 3.08 4.43 -11.67
CA ILE A 202 3.39 3.03 -11.95
C ILE A 202 2.98 2.65 -13.38
N ASN A 203 1.93 3.26 -13.94
CA ASN A 203 1.57 3.12 -15.35
C ASN A 203 2.04 4.33 -16.17
N SER A 204 2.29 4.14 -17.46
CA SER A 204 2.83 5.20 -18.33
C SER A 204 1.78 5.89 -19.22
N ASN A 205 0.51 5.85 -18.84
CA ASN A 205 -0.57 6.26 -19.77
C ASN A 205 -0.67 7.78 -19.94
N ASP A 206 -0.31 8.54 -18.92
CA ASP A 206 -0.42 10.02 -18.92
C ASP A 206 0.93 10.73 -18.79
N ASP A 207 1.99 10.00 -18.47
CA ASP A 207 3.29 10.55 -18.11
C ASP A 207 4.45 9.58 -18.40
N ARG A 208 5.60 9.82 -17.78
CA ARG A 208 6.82 8.99 -17.88
C ARG A 208 6.84 7.87 -16.83
N GLY A 209 5.66 7.32 -16.50
CA GLY A 209 5.51 6.25 -15.54
C GLY A 209 6.23 4.96 -15.92
N VAL A 210 6.27 4.02 -14.98
CA VAL A 210 7.19 2.89 -15.01
C VAL A 210 6.88 1.89 -16.12
N LEU A 211 5.61 1.47 -16.24
CA LEU A 211 5.22 0.35 -17.08
C LEU A 211 4.24 0.76 -18.18
N GLN A 212 4.48 0.24 -19.39
CA GLN A 212 3.49 0.26 -20.46
C GLN A 212 2.67 -1.04 -20.43
N GLY A 213 1.35 -0.90 -20.34
CA GLY A 213 0.41 -2.02 -20.33
C GLY A 213 0.24 -2.69 -21.71
N CYS A 214 0.09 -4.01 -21.74
CA CYS A 214 -0.27 -4.74 -22.96
C CYS A 214 -1.08 -6.02 -22.66
N TRP A 215 -2.26 -6.14 -23.28
CA TRP A 215 -3.20 -7.27 -23.13
C TRP A 215 -3.61 -7.91 -24.46
N ASP A 216 -3.04 -7.50 -25.60
CA ASP A 216 -3.43 -7.99 -26.93
C ASP A 216 -2.79 -9.34 -27.31
N GLY A 217 -1.85 -9.84 -26.49
CA GLY A 217 -1.11 -11.08 -26.72
C GLY A 217 0.13 -10.92 -27.60
N ASN A 218 0.40 -9.74 -28.13
CA ASN A 218 1.56 -9.43 -28.97
C ASN A 218 2.57 -8.54 -28.22
N TYR A 219 3.64 -9.15 -27.73
CA TYR A 219 4.64 -8.48 -26.92
C TYR A 219 5.90 -8.04 -27.70
N VAL A 220 5.77 -7.81 -29.02
CA VAL A 220 6.89 -7.30 -29.83
C VAL A 220 7.42 -5.97 -29.27
N GLY A 221 8.75 -5.86 -29.16
CA GLY A 221 9.43 -4.69 -28.63
C GLY A 221 9.51 -4.62 -27.09
N GLY A 222 9.06 -5.65 -26.38
CA GLY A 222 9.15 -5.76 -24.93
C GLY A 222 9.22 -7.21 -24.45
N LEU A 223 9.04 -7.40 -23.15
CA LEU A 223 8.90 -8.73 -22.55
C LEU A 223 7.43 -9.08 -22.35
N ASN A 224 7.13 -10.38 -22.48
CA ASN A 224 5.85 -10.92 -22.07
C ASN A 224 5.64 -10.65 -20.56
N PRO A 225 4.50 -10.08 -20.13
CA PRO A 225 4.22 -9.77 -18.73
C PRO A 225 4.43 -10.95 -17.76
N THR A 226 4.23 -12.19 -18.21
CA THR A 226 4.45 -13.42 -17.41
C THR A 226 5.92 -13.80 -17.22
N HIS A 227 6.84 -13.16 -17.95
CA HIS A 227 8.28 -13.38 -17.81
C HIS A 227 8.86 -12.70 -16.57
N TRP A 228 8.22 -11.62 -16.10
CA TRP A 228 8.68 -10.92 -14.91
C TRP A 228 8.47 -11.76 -13.66
N SER A 229 9.46 -11.73 -12.77
CA SER A 229 9.40 -12.35 -11.44
C SER A 229 9.94 -11.43 -10.34
N SER A 230 10.34 -10.21 -10.69
CA SER A 230 10.93 -9.24 -9.77
C SER A 230 10.60 -7.81 -10.17
N SER A 231 10.29 -6.97 -9.17
CA SER A 231 10.02 -5.54 -9.36
C SER A 231 11.30 -4.74 -9.61
N THR A 232 12.41 -5.12 -8.98
CA THR A 232 13.68 -4.38 -9.03
C THR A 232 14.21 -4.29 -10.45
N ASN A 233 14.15 -5.40 -11.19
CA ASN A 233 14.57 -5.44 -12.59
C ASN A 233 13.77 -4.46 -13.47
N ILE A 234 12.47 -4.30 -13.20
CA ILE A 234 11.61 -3.36 -13.93
C ILE A 234 12.00 -1.93 -13.57
N LEU A 235 12.10 -1.63 -12.27
CA LEU A 235 12.40 -0.30 -11.74
C LEU A 235 13.80 0.20 -12.17
N GLN A 236 14.81 -0.66 -12.09
CA GLN A 236 16.16 -0.38 -12.57
C GLN A 236 16.17 -0.13 -14.09
N ARG A 237 15.47 -0.94 -14.89
CA ARG A 237 15.37 -0.70 -16.35
C ARG A 237 14.72 0.64 -16.66
N TRP A 238 13.65 0.99 -15.96
CA TRP A 238 13.00 2.29 -16.12
C TRP A 238 13.98 3.43 -15.81
N TYR A 239 14.67 3.34 -14.67
CA TYR A 239 15.60 4.38 -14.22
C TYR A 239 16.81 4.53 -15.15
N LEU A 240 17.48 3.41 -15.48
CA LEU A 240 18.65 3.38 -16.37
C LEU A 240 18.30 3.81 -17.81
N ASN A 241 17.06 3.59 -18.25
CA ASN A 241 16.57 4.06 -19.54
C ASN A 241 16.00 5.48 -19.48
N ASN A 242 16.55 6.35 -18.63
CA ASN A 242 16.15 7.75 -18.48
C ASN A 242 14.63 7.93 -18.25
N CYS A 243 14.06 7.06 -17.41
CA CYS A 243 12.65 7.03 -17.05
C CYS A 243 11.69 6.81 -18.25
N HIS A 244 12.13 6.10 -19.29
CA HIS A 244 11.22 5.66 -20.35
C HIS A 244 10.46 4.40 -19.92
N PRO A 245 9.17 4.25 -20.32
CA PRO A 245 8.35 3.13 -19.90
C PRO A 245 8.92 1.77 -20.28
N VAL A 246 8.85 0.83 -19.34
CA VAL A 246 9.25 -0.57 -19.52
C VAL A 246 8.10 -1.36 -20.12
N LYS A 247 8.40 -2.10 -21.19
CA LYS A 247 7.45 -2.91 -21.95
C LYS A 247 7.61 -4.40 -21.61
N TYR A 248 6.58 -5.15 -21.21
CA TYR A 248 5.20 -4.74 -20.91
C TYR A 248 4.77 -5.24 -19.52
N GLY A 249 3.73 -4.63 -18.98
CA GLY A 249 3.06 -5.04 -17.73
C GLY A 249 1.60 -5.43 -17.93
N GLN A 250 1.08 -6.22 -16.98
CA GLN A 250 -0.34 -6.45 -16.75
C GLN A 250 -0.64 -6.24 -15.25
N CYS A 251 -1.91 -6.32 -14.83
CA CYS A 251 -2.36 -5.90 -13.49
C CYS A 251 -1.45 -6.38 -12.34
N TRP A 252 -1.07 -7.66 -12.31
CA TRP A 252 -0.18 -8.19 -11.27
C TRP A 252 1.23 -7.59 -11.29
N VAL A 253 1.76 -7.24 -12.47
CA VAL A 253 3.07 -6.59 -12.60
C VAL A 253 2.97 -5.17 -12.07
N PHE A 254 1.92 -4.42 -12.42
CA PHE A 254 1.70 -3.08 -11.89
C PHE A 254 1.55 -3.11 -10.36
N ALA A 255 0.70 -4.00 -9.83
CA ALA A 255 0.49 -4.14 -8.40
C ALA A 255 1.79 -4.51 -7.66
N ALA A 256 2.59 -5.42 -8.20
CA ALA A 256 3.82 -5.84 -7.56
C ALA A 256 4.87 -4.72 -7.51
N VAL A 257 5.04 -3.97 -8.62
CA VAL A 257 5.94 -2.82 -8.65
C VAL A 257 5.45 -1.72 -7.71
N MET A 258 4.14 -1.46 -7.67
CA MET A 258 3.57 -0.51 -6.71
C MET A 258 3.82 -0.94 -5.27
N CYS A 259 3.63 -2.23 -4.95
CA CYS A 259 3.89 -2.76 -3.61
C CYS A 259 5.35 -2.54 -3.20
N THR A 260 6.31 -2.81 -4.08
CA THR A 260 7.74 -2.52 -3.84
C THR A 260 7.97 -1.05 -3.47
N VAL A 261 7.47 -0.10 -4.27
CA VAL A 261 7.67 1.34 -4.02
C VAL A 261 7.01 1.78 -2.71
N MET A 262 5.80 1.30 -2.43
CA MET A 262 5.09 1.65 -1.19
C MET A 262 5.82 1.11 0.05
N ARG A 263 6.33 -0.13 0.00
CA ARG A 263 7.14 -0.74 1.07
C ARG A 263 8.45 0.03 1.29
N PHE A 264 9.16 0.36 0.21
CA PHE A 264 10.37 1.18 0.28
C PHE A 264 10.11 2.51 1.00
N LEU A 265 9.04 3.22 0.63
CA LEU A 265 8.68 4.50 1.23
C LEU A 265 8.27 4.38 2.72
N GLY A 266 8.08 3.16 3.24
CA GLY A 266 7.67 2.89 4.61
C GLY A 266 6.16 2.86 4.81
N ILE A 267 5.36 2.75 3.74
CA ILE A 267 3.91 2.59 3.81
C ILE A 267 3.59 1.10 3.76
N PRO A 268 3.05 0.48 4.83
CA PRO A 268 2.77 -0.95 4.83
C PRO A 268 1.81 -1.32 3.70
N CYS A 269 2.21 -2.27 2.86
CA CYS A 269 1.54 -2.56 1.60
C CYS A 269 1.50 -4.06 1.30
N ARG A 270 0.38 -4.52 0.72
CA ARG A 270 0.18 -5.91 0.29
C ARG A 270 -0.50 -5.98 -1.07
N VAL A 271 -0.14 -6.99 -1.87
CA VAL A 271 -0.80 -7.30 -3.14
C VAL A 271 -2.06 -8.13 -2.87
N VAL A 272 -3.14 -7.81 -3.57
CA VAL A 272 -4.44 -8.49 -3.46
C VAL A 272 -4.91 -8.92 -4.84
N THR A 273 -5.32 -10.17 -4.96
CA THR A 273 -5.94 -10.71 -6.17
C THR A 273 -7.44 -10.85 -5.96
N ASN A 274 -8.25 -10.29 -6.85
CA ASN A 274 -9.69 -10.54 -6.94
C ASN A 274 -10.00 -11.45 -8.12
N PHE A 275 -10.69 -12.57 -7.88
CA PHE A 275 -11.11 -13.49 -8.96
C PHE A 275 -12.49 -13.14 -9.47
N GLU A 276 -12.69 -13.31 -10.78
CA GLU A 276 -13.92 -12.90 -11.48
C GLU A 276 -14.21 -11.41 -11.28
N SER A 277 -13.19 -10.58 -11.47
CA SER A 277 -13.24 -9.13 -11.23
C SER A 277 -13.99 -8.43 -12.36
N ALA A 278 -15.02 -7.67 -12.00
CA ALA A 278 -15.76 -6.88 -12.98
C ALA A 278 -15.00 -5.59 -13.33
N HIS A 279 -15.08 -5.17 -14.59
CA HIS A 279 -14.70 -3.83 -15.02
C HIS A 279 -15.95 -3.17 -15.59
N ASP A 280 -16.66 -2.43 -14.74
CA ASP A 280 -17.85 -1.64 -15.06
C ASP A 280 -17.41 -0.26 -15.56
N THR A 281 -17.63 0.01 -16.84
CA THR A 281 -17.22 1.26 -17.50
C THR A 281 -18.30 2.34 -17.50
N ASP A 282 -19.55 2.02 -17.12
CA ASP A 282 -20.69 2.94 -17.17
C ASP A 282 -21.30 3.26 -15.80
N LYS A 283 -20.76 2.66 -14.73
CA LYS A 283 -21.17 2.85 -13.33
C LYS A 283 -22.59 2.34 -13.05
N SER A 284 -23.04 1.36 -13.82
CA SER A 284 -24.34 0.73 -13.65
C SER A 284 -24.38 -0.28 -12.50
N LEU A 285 -23.22 -0.69 -11.98
CA LEU A 285 -23.02 -1.87 -11.13
C LEU A 285 -23.48 -3.17 -11.80
N THR A 286 -23.59 -3.16 -13.13
CA THR A 286 -23.94 -4.33 -13.94
C THR A 286 -22.93 -4.53 -15.05
N ILE A 287 -22.62 -5.79 -15.35
CA ILE A 287 -21.80 -6.16 -16.52
C ILE A 287 -22.70 -6.89 -17.50
N ASP A 288 -23.02 -6.23 -18.62
CA ASP A 288 -23.97 -6.75 -19.60
C ASP A 288 -23.27 -7.55 -20.71
N ASN A 289 -23.54 -8.86 -20.77
CA ASN A 289 -23.06 -9.73 -21.84
C ASN A 289 -24.17 -10.03 -22.85
N PHE A 290 -23.94 -9.72 -24.13
CA PHE A 290 -24.93 -9.92 -25.19
C PHE A 290 -24.59 -11.11 -26.10
N PHE A 291 -25.32 -12.21 -25.96
CA PHE A 291 -25.11 -13.41 -26.77
C PHE A 291 -26.01 -13.44 -28.01
N GLY A 292 -25.46 -13.89 -29.14
CA GLY A 292 -26.25 -14.22 -30.32
C GLY A 292 -27.06 -15.50 -30.13
N HIS A 293 -27.92 -15.84 -31.10
CA HIS A 293 -28.83 -16.99 -31.02
C HIS A 293 -28.14 -18.36 -30.83
N SER A 294 -26.85 -18.47 -31.14
CA SER A 294 -26.05 -19.68 -30.91
C SER A 294 -25.50 -19.80 -29.48
N GLY A 295 -25.54 -18.74 -28.66
CA GLY A 295 -25.04 -18.72 -27.29
C GLY A 295 -23.52 -18.76 -27.13
N VAL A 296 -22.75 -18.85 -28.22
CA VAL A 296 -21.31 -19.19 -28.14
C VAL A 296 -20.39 -17.99 -27.89
N VAL A 297 -20.75 -16.80 -28.39
CA VAL A 297 -19.88 -15.62 -28.33
C VAL A 297 -20.70 -14.38 -27.96
N ALA A 298 -20.34 -13.74 -26.86
CA ALA A 298 -20.86 -12.43 -26.52
C ALA A 298 -20.35 -11.37 -27.51
N LYS A 299 -21.20 -10.43 -27.93
CA LYS A 299 -20.75 -9.23 -28.64
C LYS A 299 -19.76 -8.48 -27.74
N LYS A 300 -18.74 -7.86 -28.33
CA LYS A 300 -17.80 -7.00 -27.60
C LYS A 300 -18.58 -5.89 -26.89
N SER A 301 -18.60 -5.93 -25.56
CA SER A 301 -18.96 -4.80 -24.70
C SER A 301 -17.70 -4.03 -24.32
N ARG A 302 -17.86 -2.81 -23.80
CA ARG A 302 -16.78 -2.09 -23.10
C ARG A 302 -16.54 -2.69 -21.71
N ASP A 303 -17.60 -3.22 -21.10
CA ASP A 303 -17.50 -3.94 -19.83
C ASP A 303 -16.91 -5.32 -20.04
N SER A 304 -16.17 -5.79 -19.03
CA SER A 304 -15.54 -7.10 -19.07
C SER A 304 -15.46 -7.73 -17.68
N VAL A 305 -15.44 -9.06 -17.65
CA VAL A 305 -15.11 -9.80 -16.43
C VAL A 305 -13.74 -10.42 -16.63
N TRP A 306 -12.79 -10.02 -15.80
CA TRP A 306 -11.43 -10.55 -15.82
C TRP A 306 -11.39 -11.83 -15.01
N ASN A 307 -10.67 -12.86 -15.49
CA ASN A 307 -10.50 -14.11 -14.74
C ASN A 307 -9.95 -13.83 -13.33
N PHE A 308 -9.02 -12.89 -13.25
CA PHE A 308 -8.57 -12.27 -12.03
C PHE A 308 -8.07 -10.85 -12.34
N HIS A 309 -8.09 -10.01 -11.33
CA HIS A 309 -7.48 -8.69 -11.32
C HIS A 309 -6.64 -8.53 -10.06
N VAL A 310 -5.60 -7.72 -10.12
CA VAL A 310 -4.64 -7.58 -9.01
C VAL A 310 -4.37 -6.10 -8.76
N TRP A 311 -4.51 -5.69 -7.50
CA TRP A 311 -4.21 -4.35 -7.01
C TRP A 311 -3.37 -4.42 -5.73
N VAL A 312 -3.14 -3.30 -5.07
CA VAL A 312 -2.52 -3.27 -3.73
C VAL A 312 -3.44 -2.67 -2.69
N GLU A 313 -3.25 -3.07 -1.44
CA GLU A 313 -3.81 -2.40 -0.28
C GLU A 313 -2.69 -1.79 0.54
N ALA A 314 -2.80 -0.50 0.85
CA ALA A 314 -1.87 0.23 1.71
C ALA A 314 -2.52 0.59 3.05
N TRP A 315 -1.80 0.42 4.16
CA TRP A 315 -2.29 0.73 5.50
C TRP A 315 -2.03 2.19 5.86
N MET A 316 -3.08 2.97 6.12
CA MET A 316 -2.96 4.36 6.56
C MET A 316 -4.23 4.88 7.25
N LYS A 317 -4.09 5.99 7.98
CA LYS A 317 -5.21 6.81 8.47
C LYS A 317 -5.86 7.61 7.34
N ARG A 318 -7.14 7.95 7.51
CA ARG A 318 -7.96 8.75 6.59
C ARG A 318 -8.56 9.99 7.25
N PRO A 319 -7.72 10.95 7.70
CA PRO A 319 -8.20 12.16 8.34
C PRO A 319 -9.13 13.01 7.46
N ASP A 320 -8.97 12.92 6.14
CA ASP A 320 -9.83 13.56 5.14
C ASP A 320 -11.29 13.04 5.16
N LEU A 321 -11.51 11.85 5.72
CA LEU A 321 -12.83 11.21 5.84
C LEU A 321 -13.43 11.25 7.25
N LEU A 322 -12.73 11.82 8.24
CA LEU A 322 -13.16 11.80 9.66
C LEU A 322 -14.59 12.28 9.89
N LYS A 323 -15.03 13.29 9.12
CA LYS A 323 -16.41 13.81 9.18
C LYS A 323 -17.50 12.78 8.82
N TYR A 324 -17.14 11.71 8.12
CA TYR A 324 -18.04 10.63 7.69
C TYR A 324 -17.87 9.35 8.53
N GLY A 325 -16.93 9.33 9.47
CA GLY A 325 -16.60 8.18 10.30
C GLY A 325 -15.12 7.80 10.22
N ASN A 326 -14.75 6.72 10.93
CA ASN A 326 -13.41 6.18 10.89
C ASN A 326 -13.25 5.20 9.72
N TYR A 327 -12.35 5.52 8.80
CA TYR A 327 -11.99 4.71 7.62
C TYR A 327 -10.48 4.42 7.57
N ASP A 328 -9.80 4.51 8.70
CA ASP A 328 -8.40 4.10 8.85
C ASP A 328 -8.24 2.61 8.54
N GLY A 329 -7.03 2.22 8.15
CA GLY A 329 -6.64 0.84 7.88
C GLY A 329 -6.31 0.61 6.42
N TRP A 330 -6.68 -0.56 5.87
CA TRP A 330 -6.39 -0.93 4.48
C TRP A 330 -7.16 -0.08 3.46
N GLN A 331 -6.43 0.48 2.52
CA GLN A 331 -6.93 1.28 1.41
C GLN A 331 -6.55 0.65 0.08
N VAL A 332 -7.53 0.34 -0.77
CA VAL A 332 -7.29 -0.14 -2.13
C VAL A 332 -6.65 0.95 -2.96
N LEU A 333 -5.57 0.60 -3.64
CA LEU A 333 -4.90 1.39 -4.67
C LEU A 333 -4.68 0.50 -5.88
N ASP A 334 -5.14 0.95 -7.03
CA ASP A 334 -4.98 0.19 -8.27
C ASP A 334 -4.10 0.99 -9.25
N PRO A 335 -2.88 0.51 -9.53
CA PRO A 335 -2.00 1.13 -10.52
C PRO A 335 -2.34 0.74 -11.97
N THR A 336 -3.28 -0.18 -12.19
CA THR A 336 -3.69 -0.62 -13.52
C THR A 336 -4.54 0.47 -14.18
N PRO A 337 -4.21 0.91 -15.41
CA PRO A 337 -4.91 2.02 -16.05
C PRO A 337 -6.26 1.58 -16.65
N GLN A 338 -7.26 1.38 -15.79
CA GLN A 338 -8.64 1.03 -16.17
C GLN A 338 -9.51 2.27 -16.34
N GLU A 339 -9.67 3.06 -15.28
CA GLU A 339 -10.49 4.27 -15.27
C GLU A 339 -9.68 5.52 -14.92
N ARG A 340 -10.11 6.67 -15.47
CA ARG A 340 -9.51 7.97 -15.11
C ARG A 340 -10.16 8.52 -13.84
N SER A 341 -9.35 8.80 -12.83
CA SER A 341 -9.75 9.55 -11.64
C SER A 341 -9.22 10.98 -11.72
N GLN A 342 -10.12 11.96 -11.72
CA GLN A 342 -9.78 13.40 -11.81
C GLN A 342 -8.86 13.74 -12.99
N GLY A 343 -9.04 13.06 -14.12
CA GLY A 343 -8.30 13.32 -15.36
C GLY A 343 -7.02 12.51 -15.56
N ALA A 344 -6.58 11.70 -14.58
CA ALA A 344 -5.41 10.84 -14.69
C ALA A 344 -5.75 9.36 -14.43
N PHE A 345 -5.00 8.43 -15.04
CA PHE A 345 -5.06 7.00 -14.75
C PHE A 345 -4.42 6.69 -13.40
N CYS A 346 -5.20 6.89 -12.35
CA CYS A 346 -4.87 6.55 -10.97
C CYS A 346 -6.15 6.10 -10.25
N CYS A 347 -6.02 5.24 -9.25
CA CYS A 347 -7.17 4.72 -8.51
C CYS A 347 -6.83 4.57 -7.02
N GLY A 348 -7.74 4.99 -6.16
CA GLY A 348 -7.62 4.93 -4.71
C GLY A 348 -6.87 6.13 -4.11
N PRO A 349 -6.60 6.19 -2.80
CA PRO A 349 -6.89 5.17 -1.80
C PRO A 349 -8.40 5.09 -1.49
N ALA A 350 -8.99 3.93 -1.76
CA ALA A 350 -10.38 3.61 -1.45
C ALA A 350 -10.42 2.78 -0.15
N PRO A 351 -11.08 3.21 0.93
CA PRO A 351 -11.09 2.42 2.16
C PRO A 351 -11.79 1.08 1.95
N VAL A 352 -11.12 -0.02 2.26
CA VAL A 352 -11.71 -1.38 2.22
C VAL A 352 -12.98 -1.44 3.09
N SER A 353 -12.95 -0.73 4.22
CA SER A 353 -14.09 -0.63 5.14
C SER A 353 -15.27 0.17 4.56
N ALA A 354 -15.04 1.12 3.65
CA ALA A 354 -16.10 1.86 2.96
C ALA A 354 -16.71 1.02 1.85
N ILE A 355 -15.88 0.29 1.09
CA ILE A 355 -16.32 -0.69 0.08
C ILE A 355 -17.22 -1.75 0.76
N LEU A 356 -16.79 -2.28 1.91
CA LEU A 356 -17.55 -3.25 2.70
C LEU A 356 -18.93 -2.75 3.15
N LYS A 357 -19.04 -1.46 3.47
CA LYS A 357 -20.28 -0.83 3.92
C LYS A 357 -21.14 -0.30 2.77
N GLY A 358 -20.65 -0.35 1.53
CA GLY A 358 -21.31 0.25 0.37
C GLY A 358 -21.35 1.78 0.39
N HIS A 359 -20.42 2.43 1.09
CA HIS A 359 -20.34 3.90 1.19
C HIS A 359 -19.59 4.48 -0.02
N VAL A 360 -20.21 4.40 -1.19
CA VAL A 360 -19.60 4.70 -2.50
C VAL A 360 -19.47 6.20 -2.79
N ASP A 361 -20.10 7.07 -2.02
CA ASP A 361 -20.07 8.53 -2.18
C ASP A 361 -18.78 9.18 -1.63
N LEU A 362 -17.94 8.41 -0.94
CA LEU A 362 -16.70 8.90 -0.34
C LEU A 362 -15.52 8.86 -1.32
N LYS A 363 -14.51 9.69 -1.02
CA LYS A 363 -13.24 9.67 -1.75
C LYS A 363 -12.37 8.50 -1.28
N TYR A 364 -11.58 7.86 -2.13
CA TYR A 364 -11.39 8.08 -3.56
C TYR A 364 -11.85 6.84 -4.32
N ASP A 365 -12.43 7.03 -5.51
CA ASP A 365 -12.69 5.97 -6.50
C ASP A 365 -13.50 4.75 -6.02
N ILE A 366 -14.18 4.88 -4.87
CA ILE A 366 -14.94 3.80 -4.24
C ILE A 366 -16.02 3.23 -5.16
N PRO A 367 -16.78 4.01 -5.96
CA PRO A 367 -17.77 3.43 -6.87
C PRO A 367 -17.17 2.43 -7.85
N PHE A 368 -15.98 2.74 -8.38
CA PHE A 368 -15.27 1.87 -9.31
C PHE A 368 -14.83 0.59 -8.59
N VAL A 369 -14.07 0.72 -7.51
CA VAL A 369 -13.58 -0.44 -6.74
C VAL A 369 -14.73 -1.30 -6.17
N PHE A 370 -15.83 -0.66 -5.78
CA PHE A 370 -17.03 -1.36 -5.34
C PHE A 370 -17.65 -2.19 -6.47
N ALA A 371 -17.70 -1.66 -7.70
CA ALA A 371 -18.19 -2.40 -8.86
C ALA A 371 -17.30 -3.62 -9.16
N GLU A 372 -15.97 -3.49 -9.01
CA GLU A 372 -15.02 -4.59 -9.27
C GLU A 372 -15.30 -5.85 -8.43
N VAL A 373 -15.86 -5.67 -7.23
CA VAL A 373 -16.13 -6.74 -6.27
C VAL A 373 -17.61 -7.02 -6.01
N ASN A 374 -18.54 -6.23 -6.58
CA ASN A 374 -19.99 -6.39 -6.34
C ASN A 374 -20.87 -6.26 -7.59
N ALA A 375 -20.32 -6.02 -8.79
CA ALA A 375 -21.16 -5.87 -9.97
C ALA A 375 -21.95 -7.16 -10.26
N ASP A 376 -23.18 -6.97 -10.70
CA ASP A 376 -24.06 -8.04 -11.17
C ASP A 376 -23.79 -8.32 -12.66
N ILE A 377 -23.39 -9.54 -12.99
CA ILE A 377 -23.25 -9.99 -14.38
C ILE A 377 -24.64 -10.35 -14.90
N VAL A 378 -25.07 -9.68 -15.97
CA VAL A 378 -26.36 -9.92 -16.62
C VAL A 378 -26.13 -10.45 -18.02
N ASN A 379 -26.63 -11.66 -18.27
CA ASN A 379 -26.55 -12.28 -19.60
C ASN A 379 -27.86 -12.04 -20.39
N TRP A 380 -27.71 -11.43 -21.57
CA TRP A 380 -28.79 -11.12 -22.49
C TRP A 380 -28.70 -11.97 -23.76
N MET A 381 -29.79 -12.64 -24.13
CA MET A 381 -29.92 -13.23 -25.47
C MET A 381 -30.56 -12.26 -26.46
N VAL A 382 -29.87 -11.98 -27.57
CA VAL A 382 -30.35 -11.08 -28.62
C VAL A 382 -30.94 -11.89 -29.79
N SER A 383 -32.25 -11.75 -29.99
CA SER A 383 -32.96 -12.32 -31.15
C SER A 383 -32.86 -11.42 -32.39
N THR A 384 -32.73 -12.01 -33.58
CA THR A 384 -32.54 -11.29 -34.86
C THR A 384 -33.81 -10.70 -35.46
N LYS A 385 -34.99 -10.90 -34.85
CA LYS A 385 -36.25 -10.32 -35.34
C LYS A 385 -36.49 -8.95 -34.68
N ALA A 386 -36.75 -7.96 -35.53
CA ALA A 386 -36.63 -6.51 -35.33
C ALA A 386 -37.56 -5.84 -34.30
N SER A 387 -37.89 -6.49 -33.19
CA SER A 387 -38.67 -5.87 -32.12
C SER A 387 -38.44 -6.58 -30.78
N TYR A 388 -37.66 -5.92 -29.92
CA TYR A 388 -37.66 -5.95 -28.45
C TYR A 388 -38.01 -7.27 -27.76
N LEU A 389 -36.98 -7.90 -27.18
CA LEU A 389 -36.89 -8.28 -25.76
C LEU A 389 -35.58 -9.06 -25.59
N GLY A 390 -34.57 -8.41 -25.02
CA GLY A 390 -33.48 -9.16 -24.41
C GLY A 390 -34.08 -9.96 -23.27
N LYS A 391 -34.01 -11.29 -23.34
CA LYS A 391 -34.41 -12.13 -22.21
C LYS A 391 -33.21 -12.20 -21.28
N LYS A 392 -33.38 -11.67 -20.07
CA LYS A 392 -32.43 -11.83 -18.96
C LYS A 392 -32.48 -13.28 -18.51
N GLU A 393 -31.37 -14.00 -18.64
CA GLU A 393 -31.35 -15.42 -18.31
C GLU A 393 -30.75 -15.68 -16.93
N ASP A 394 -29.66 -15.00 -16.57
CA ASP A 394 -28.97 -15.21 -15.30
C ASP A 394 -28.41 -13.90 -14.71
N ILE A 395 -28.37 -13.82 -13.37
CA ILE A 395 -27.62 -12.82 -12.60
C ILE A 395 -26.57 -13.57 -11.78
N LYS A 396 -25.31 -13.19 -11.92
CA LYS A 396 -24.22 -13.67 -11.05
C LYS A 396 -23.49 -12.47 -10.44
N ILE A 397 -23.24 -12.51 -9.13
CA ILE A 397 -22.40 -11.50 -8.48
C ILE A 397 -20.93 -11.79 -8.84
N SER A 398 -20.25 -10.79 -9.42
CA SER A 398 -18.79 -10.77 -9.65
C SER A 398 -18.01 -10.61 -8.34
N GLY A 399 -16.74 -11.04 -8.27
CA GLY A 399 -15.93 -10.97 -7.04
C GLY A 399 -16.10 -12.15 -6.06
N THR A 400 -15.91 -13.38 -6.53
CA THR A 400 -16.20 -14.60 -5.73
C THR A 400 -15.21 -14.88 -4.60
N ALA A 401 -13.98 -14.36 -4.68
CA ALA A 401 -12.94 -14.52 -3.67
C ALA A 401 -11.79 -13.52 -3.89
N SER A 402 -11.32 -12.87 -2.83
CA SER A 402 -10.05 -12.13 -2.85
C SER A 402 -9.00 -12.84 -2.02
N ALA A 403 -7.77 -12.91 -2.51
CA ALA A 403 -6.67 -13.64 -1.89
C ALA A 403 -5.43 -12.75 -1.74
N PHE A 404 -4.74 -12.89 -0.61
CA PHE A 404 -3.48 -12.22 -0.29
C PHE A 404 -2.69 -13.08 0.72
N THR A 405 -1.40 -12.80 0.87
CA THR A 405 -0.55 -13.47 1.86
C THR A 405 -0.62 -12.80 3.23
N GLN A 406 -0.61 -13.62 4.28
CA GLN A 406 -0.39 -13.13 5.65
C GLN A 406 0.55 -14.10 6.38
N PHE A 407 1.68 -13.57 6.86
CA PHE A 407 2.76 -14.23 7.61
C PHE A 407 3.51 -15.34 6.87
N SER A 408 4.77 -15.07 6.48
CA SER A 408 5.99 -15.92 6.31
C SER A 408 5.89 -17.40 5.89
N PHE A 409 4.73 -17.87 5.45
CA PHE A 409 4.40 -19.21 5.00
C PHE A 409 3.35 -19.11 3.88
N PRO A 410 3.35 -20.00 2.87
CA PRO A 410 2.53 -19.87 1.66
C PRO A 410 1.05 -20.25 1.88
N PHE A 411 0.44 -19.88 3.00
CA PHE A 411 -0.98 -20.11 3.23
C PHE A 411 -1.81 -19.07 2.46
N ILE A 412 -2.75 -19.57 1.64
CA ILE A 412 -3.74 -18.76 0.94
C ILE A 412 -4.78 -18.32 1.96
N ASN A 413 -4.83 -17.03 2.26
CA ASN A 413 -5.95 -16.46 3.02
C ASN A 413 -6.95 -15.85 2.05
N PHE A 414 -8.18 -16.34 2.13
CA PHE A 414 -9.31 -15.73 1.45
C PHE A 414 -9.90 -14.64 2.33
N ILE A 415 -9.81 -13.39 1.90
CA ILE A 415 -10.87 -12.43 2.22
C ILE A 415 -11.92 -12.69 1.15
N ILE A 416 -12.91 -13.53 1.47
CA ILE A 416 -14.19 -13.42 0.78
C ILE A 416 -14.75 -12.09 1.27
N PHE A 417 -14.79 -11.08 0.41
CA PHE A 417 -15.54 -9.88 0.69
C PHE A 417 -16.98 -10.30 1.01
N LYS A 418 -17.37 -10.28 2.29
CA LYS A 418 -18.77 -10.23 2.71
C LYS A 418 -19.32 -8.83 2.42
N CYS A 419 -19.16 -8.33 1.19
CA CYS A 419 -19.74 -7.05 0.75
C CYS A 419 -21.21 -7.14 0.35
N SER A 420 -21.78 -8.34 0.30
CA SER A 420 -23.20 -8.52 0.01
C SER A 420 -23.93 -9.04 1.24
N TYR A 421 -24.98 -8.34 1.66
CA TYR A 421 -26.09 -8.97 2.38
C TYR A 421 -26.72 -10.00 1.42
N ALA A 422 -26.12 -11.19 1.34
CA ALA A 422 -26.64 -12.27 0.52
C ALA A 422 -28.00 -12.71 1.08
N LYS A 423 -29.08 -12.33 0.40
CA LYS A 423 -30.37 -13.00 0.55
C LYS A 423 -30.18 -14.45 0.14
N ASN A 424 -30.39 -15.34 1.12
CA ASN A 424 -30.24 -16.79 1.06
C ASN A 424 -28.79 -17.23 0.97
N TRP A 425 -28.21 -17.67 2.08
CA TRP A 425 -27.72 -19.05 2.30
C TRP A 425 -27.49 -19.25 3.80
N MET A 426 -27.70 -20.48 4.26
CA MET A 426 -27.72 -20.90 5.65
C MET A 426 -26.47 -20.44 6.42
N ALA A 427 -26.71 -19.83 7.58
CA ALA A 427 -25.68 -19.44 8.52
C ALA A 427 -24.85 -20.66 8.94
N TRP A 428 -23.57 -20.65 8.59
CA TRP A 428 -22.57 -21.37 9.38
C TRP A 428 -22.39 -20.59 10.67
N ASN A 429 -23.19 -20.93 11.68
CA ASN A 429 -22.96 -20.45 13.03
C ASN A 429 -21.68 -21.12 13.54
N LEU A 430 -20.59 -20.36 13.62
CA LEU A 430 -19.49 -20.69 14.52
C LEU A 430 -20.03 -20.49 15.94
N ILE A 431 -20.66 -21.52 16.49
CA ILE A 431 -21.06 -21.52 17.91
C ILE A 431 -19.80 -21.82 18.71
N VAL A 432 -19.14 -20.76 19.18
CA VAL A 432 -18.11 -20.88 20.22
C VAL A 432 -18.86 -21.06 21.54
N PHE A 433 -18.87 -22.28 22.08
CA PHE A 433 -19.38 -22.50 23.44
C PHE A 433 -18.39 -21.91 24.46
N PRO A 434 -18.86 -21.14 25.46
CA PRO A 434 -18.01 -20.71 26.56
C PRO A 434 -17.79 -21.91 27.48
N GLY A 435 -16.69 -22.63 27.25
CA GLY A 435 -16.26 -23.78 28.04
C GLY A 435 -15.32 -23.36 29.16
N ASN A 436 -15.78 -23.56 30.38
CA ASN A 436 -15.14 -23.18 31.64
C ASN A 436 -13.77 -23.85 31.86
N ARG A 437 -12.82 -23.06 32.38
CA ARG A 437 -11.59 -23.39 33.13
C ARG A 437 -10.76 -24.62 32.71
N SER A 438 -9.55 -24.26 32.28
CA SER A 438 -8.27 -24.99 32.36
C SER A 438 -7.86 -25.81 31.14
N ARG A 439 -6.64 -25.47 30.69
CA ARG A 439 -5.74 -26.14 29.73
C ARG A 439 -5.90 -25.77 28.25
N SER A 440 -4.85 -25.11 27.79
CA SER A 440 -4.52 -24.71 26.43
C SER A 440 -4.37 -25.93 25.51
N SER A 441 -5.24 -26.06 24.52
CA SER A 441 -5.06 -26.89 23.32
C SER A 441 -6.01 -26.36 22.26
N LEU A 442 -5.49 -25.79 21.17
CA LEU A 442 -6.30 -25.49 20.00
C LEU A 442 -6.48 -26.79 19.22
N VAL A 443 -7.67 -27.38 19.30
CA VAL A 443 -8.07 -28.53 18.48
C VAL A 443 -8.72 -27.98 17.22
N ILE A 444 -8.03 -28.02 16.09
CA ILE A 444 -8.64 -27.75 14.78
C ILE A 444 -9.17 -29.07 14.24
N ILE A 445 -10.49 -29.24 14.27
CA ILE A 445 -11.17 -30.35 13.59
C ILE A 445 -11.49 -29.88 12.16
N ILE A 446 -10.78 -30.39 11.17
CA ILE A 446 -11.14 -30.20 9.76
C ILE A 446 -12.04 -31.38 9.36
N LEU A 447 -13.35 -31.12 9.30
CA LEU A 447 -14.28 -32.03 8.62
C LEU A 447 -14.33 -31.64 7.16
N TYR A 448 -13.81 -32.50 6.28
CA TYR A 448 -14.07 -32.41 4.85
C TYR A 448 -15.24 -33.32 4.47
N ARG A 449 -16.07 -32.88 3.54
CA ARG A 449 -17.14 -33.68 2.95
C ARG A 449 -16.72 -34.04 1.54
N THR A 450 -16.56 -35.33 1.24
CA THR A 450 -16.51 -35.82 -0.14
C THR A 450 -17.93 -36.06 -0.67
N PRO A 451 -18.21 -35.76 -1.95
CA PRO A 451 -19.53 -35.96 -2.52
C PRO A 451 -19.68 -37.42 -2.94
N SER A 452 -20.28 -38.25 -2.09
CA SER A 452 -20.89 -39.50 -2.55
C SER A 452 -22.19 -39.80 -1.82
N LYS A 453 -23.14 -40.34 -2.58
CA LYS A 453 -24.48 -40.69 -2.13
C LYS A 453 -24.41 -41.84 -1.12
N LEU A 454 -25.07 -41.65 0.03
CA LEU A 454 -25.48 -42.59 1.08
C LEU A 454 -24.87 -42.26 2.45
N LEU A 455 -25.76 -42.16 3.45
CA LEU A 455 -25.48 -41.82 4.84
C LEU A 455 -24.64 -42.91 5.52
N ASN A 456 -23.50 -42.54 6.11
CA ASN A 456 -23.03 -42.93 7.46
C ASN A 456 -21.70 -42.23 7.80
N TRP A 457 -21.50 -41.88 9.07
CA TRP A 457 -20.32 -41.18 9.60
C TRP A 457 -19.39 -42.16 10.33
N GLU A 458 -18.10 -42.18 10.01
CA GLU A 458 -17.07 -42.84 10.82
C GLU A 458 -15.97 -41.85 11.23
N HIS A 459 -15.48 -41.96 12.47
CA HIS A 459 -14.48 -41.08 13.08
C HIS A 459 -13.16 -41.83 13.33
N HIS A 460 -12.03 -41.23 12.96
CA HIS A 460 -10.70 -41.67 13.40
C HIS A 460 -9.90 -40.50 14.00
N VAL A 461 -9.23 -40.76 15.13
CA VAL A 461 -8.41 -39.80 15.90
C VAL A 461 -6.98 -40.34 16.00
N LEU A 462 -5.98 -39.51 15.66
CA LEU A 462 -4.56 -39.78 15.90
C LEU A 462 -3.97 -38.65 16.78
N LYS A 463 -3.15 -39.04 17.77
CA LYS A 463 -2.64 -38.19 18.87
C LYS A 463 -1.11 -38.15 18.84
N ILE A 464 -0.50 -36.98 18.97
CA ILE A 464 0.95 -36.79 19.18
C ILE A 464 1.16 -35.75 20.31
N LEU A 465 2.15 -35.98 21.19
CA LEU A 465 2.34 -35.35 22.51
C LEU A 465 3.60 -34.44 22.63
N ASN A 466 3.42 -33.31 23.33
CA ASN A 466 4.28 -32.50 24.25
C ASN A 466 5.77 -32.19 23.94
N SER A 467 6.33 -30.99 24.23
CA SER A 467 6.60 -30.39 25.57
C SER A 467 7.24 -28.98 25.39
N ASP A 468 6.79 -27.89 26.04
CA ASP A 468 7.10 -27.27 27.37
C ASP A 468 8.11 -26.10 27.30
N ILE A 469 7.65 -24.83 27.50
CA ILE A 469 8.40 -23.72 28.13
C ILE A 469 7.44 -22.73 28.84
N THR A 470 7.80 -22.37 30.08
CA THR A 470 7.07 -21.57 31.08
C THR A 470 7.29 -20.06 30.95
N LEU A 471 6.25 -19.24 31.16
CA LEU A 471 6.30 -17.76 31.23
C LEU A 471 5.90 -17.27 32.63
N HIS A 472 6.70 -16.37 33.22
CA HIS A 472 6.33 -15.58 34.39
C HIS A 472 5.98 -14.16 33.97
N TRP A 473 4.82 -13.67 34.42
CA TRP A 473 4.33 -12.30 34.29
C TRP A 473 4.44 -11.58 35.64
N TRP A 474 4.84 -10.31 35.66
CA TRP A 474 4.34 -9.31 36.60
C TRP A 474 4.31 -7.92 35.94
N VAL A 475 3.09 -7.37 35.90
CA VAL A 475 2.55 -6.01 35.70
C VAL A 475 3.30 -5.02 34.80
#